data_AF-A0A9X2L0S3-F1
#
_entry.id   AF-A0A9X2L0S3-F1
#
_cell.length_a   1.000
_cell.length_b   1.000
_cell.length_c   1.000
_cell.angle_alpha   90.00
_cell.angle_beta   90.00
_cell.angle_gamma   90.00
#
_symmetry.space_group_name_H-M   'P 1'
#
loop_
_entity.id
_entity.type
_entity.pdbx_description
1 polymer ?
#
loop_
_entity_poly.entity_id
_entity_poly.type
_entity_poly.pdbx_seq_one_letter_code
_entity_poly.pdbx_strand_id
1 'polypeptide(L)'
;MTASVFFRTVISGFIATFVMAMVAFLLGGMGFPALDIGYILTESFNHSLPGDPYHIIFGNLAYNIGGILLALVWVAFLRHRIPGKWITQGLIYGLIISVVAGVIISPFVSLAAGENFGIFYTNTWFPGLMILAGLFMHLAYGLTLTLCLRVAGVPELDK
;
A
#
# COMPACT_ATOMS: atom_id res chain seq x y z
N MET A 1 12.84 -6.04 17.76
CA MET A 1 13.42 -5.25 16.64
C MET A 1 14.42 -4.27 17.24
N THR A 2 15.62 -4.12 16.67
CA THR A 2 16.59 -3.10 17.13
C THR A 2 16.31 -1.75 16.47
N ALA A 3 16.85 -0.66 17.02
CA ALA A 3 16.69 0.68 16.43
C ALA A 3 17.21 0.76 14.98
N SER A 4 18.34 0.10 14.69
CA SER A 4 18.89 0.05 13.33
C SER A 4 17.93 -0.66 12.35
N VAL A 5 17.35 -1.79 12.74
CA VAL A 5 16.36 -2.50 11.92
C VAL A 5 15.10 -1.66 11.74
N PHE A 6 14.66 -0.96 12.79
CA PHE A 6 13.51 -0.06 12.72
C PHE A 6 13.70 1.02 11.66
N PHE A 7 14.79 1.80 11.73
CA PHE A 7 15.03 2.87 10.75
C PHE A 7 15.19 2.36 9.32
N ARG A 8 15.88 1.23 9.12
CA ARG A 8 15.98 0.58 7.80
C ARG A 8 14.60 0.19 7.26
N THR A 9 13.72 -0.28 8.15
CA THR A 9 12.35 -0.66 7.78
C THR A 9 11.50 0.55 7.43
N VAL A 10 11.60 1.64 8.20
CA VAL A 10 10.91 2.91 7.91
C VAL A 10 11.29 3.45 6.55
N ILE A 11 12.60 3.55 6.27
CA ILE A 11 13.10 4.04 4.99
C ILE A 11 12.65 3.12 3.84
N SER A 12 12.73 1.80 4.03
CA SER A 12 12.29 0.82 3.02
C SER A 12 10.79 0.91 2.74
N GLY A 13 9.97 1.09 3.77
CA GLY A 13 8.53 1.27 3.65
C GLY A 13 8.17 2.54 2.90
N PHE A 14 8.85 3.65 3.19
CA PHE A 14 8.68 4.91 2.45
C PHE A 14 9.01 4.73 0.95
N ILE A 15 10.17 4.14 0.64
CA ILE A 15 10.59 3.88 -0.75
C ILE A 15 9.59 2.96 -1.47
N ALA A 16 9.16 1.87 -0.84
CA ALA A 16 8.19 0.95 -1.41
C ALA A 16 6.84 1.62 -1.70
N THR A 17 6.40 2.52 -0.83
CA THR A 17 5.16 3.29 -1.01
C THR A 17 5.27 4.28 -2.16
N PHE A 18 6.42 4.94 -2.28
CA PHE A 18 6.70 5.81 -3.41
C PHE A 18 6.67 5.03 -4.73
N VAL A 19 7.31 3.86 -4.80
CA VAL A 19 7.27 3.00 -6.00
C VAL A 19 5.85 2.55 -6.31
N MET A 20 5.07 2.17 -5.29
CA MET A 20 3.65 1.84 -5.45
C MET A 20 2.85 3.00 -6.06
N ALA A 21 3.10 4.24 -5.63
CA ALA A 21 2.48 5.44 -6.22
C ALA A 21 2.88 5.65 -7.69
N MET A 22 4.16 5.44 -8.01
CA MET A 22 4.66 5.54 -9.39
C MET A 22 4.03 4.49 -10.30
N VAL A 23 3.84 3.27 -9.80
CA VAL A 23 3.12 2.22 -10.55
C VAL A 23 1.66 2.62 -10.78
N ALA A 24 0.97 3.17 -9.78
CA ALA A 24 -0.39 3.68 -9.93
C ALA A 24 -0.48 4.73 -11.04
N PHE A 25 0.46 5.68 -11.05
CA PHE A 25 0.57 6.71 -12.08
C PHE A 25 0.78 6.12 -13.48
N LEU A 26 1.73 5.19 -13.63
CA LEU A 26 2.02 4.55 -14.92
C LEU A 26 0.83 3.73 -15.44
N LEU A 27 0.11 3.02 -14.56
CA LEU A 27 -1.09 2.28 -14.92
C LEU A 27 -2.19 3.20 -15.44
N GLY A 28 -2.35 4.39 -14.85
CA GLY A 28 -3.24 5.43 -15.38
C GLY A 28 -2.92 5.81 -16.83
N GLY A 29 -1.62 5.94 -17.15
CA GLY A 29 -1.16 6.16 -18.53
C GLY A 29 -1.40 4.99 -19.49
N MET A 30 -1.65 3.78 -18.97
CA MET A 30 -1.97 2.57 -19.74
C MET A 30 -3.48 2.30 -19.85
N GLY A 31 -4.33 3.22 -19.40
CA GLY A 31 -5.79 3.10 -19.48
C GLY A 31 -6.44 2.36 -18.29
N PHE A 32 -5.69 2.07 -17.23
CA PHE A 32 -6.31 1.68 -15.96
C PHE A 32 -6.92 2.91 -15.27
N PRO A 33 -7.90 2.73 -14.36
CA PRO A 33 -8.38 3.80 -13.51
C PRO A 33 -7.21 4.43 -12.73
N ALA A 34 -7.14 5.77 -12.73
CA ALA A 34 -6.12 6.49 -11.99
C ALA A 34 -6.36 6.33 -10.47
N LEU A 35 -5.38 5.79 -9.76
CA LEU A 35 -5.45 5.55 -8.32
C LEU A 35 -4.51 6.51 -7.58
N ASP A 36 -5.00 7.73 -7.33
CA ASP A 36 -4.32 8.68 -6.44
C ASP A 36 -4.80 8.46 -5.00
N ILE A 37 -4.12 7.58 -4.27
CA ILE A 37 -4.46 7.25 -2.88
C ILE A 37 -4.28 8.46 -1.95
N GLY A 38 -3.31 9.33 -2.23
CA GLY A 38 -3.11 10.55 -1.44
C GLY A 38 -4.31 11.48 -1.55
N TYR A 39 -4.79 11.70 -2.77
CA TYR A 39 -6.00 12.47 -3.03
C TYR A 39 -7.24 11.83 -2.40
N ILE A 40 -7.45 10.53 -2.61
CA ILE A 40 -8.59 9.78 -2.02
C ILE A 40 -8.62 9.94 -0.50
N LEU A 41 -7.46 9.85 0.17
CA LEU A 41 -7.39 10.04 1.62
C LEU A 41 -7.69 11.48 2.04
N THR A 42 -7.18 12.48 1.31
CA THR A 42 -7.50 13.89 1.58
C THR A 42 -9.00 14.15 1.46
N GLU A 43 -9.64 13.69 0.40
CA GLU A 43 -11.10 13.84 0.23
C GLU A 43 -11.87 13.08 1.31
N SER A 44 -11.41 11.88 1.69
CA SER A 44 -12.01 11.11 2.78
C SER A 44 -11.95 11.87 4.12
N PHE A 45 -10.83 12.55 4.41
CA PHE A 45 -10.68 13.36 5.62
C PHE A 45 -11.63 14.56 5.60
N ASN A 46 -11.71 15.26 4.46
CA ASN A 46 -12.59 16.43 4.29
C ASN A 46 -14.07 16.06 4.37
N HIS A 47 -14.44 14.89 3.88
CA HIS A 47 -15.81 14.39 3.97
C HIS A 47 -16.16 13.92 5.40
N SER A 48 -15.24 13.22 6.07
CA SER A 48 -15.50 12.62 7.39
C SER A 48 -15.39 13.58 8.57
N LEU A 49 -14.57 14.63 8.46
CA LEU A 49 -14.28 15.55 9.55
C LEU A 49 -14.76 16.97 9.19
N PRO A 50 -15.89 17.44 9.76
CA PRO A 50 -16.36 18.79 9.51
C PRO A 50 -15.37 19.81 10.10
N GLY A 51 -14.87 20.73 9.28
CA GLY A 51 -13.90 21.74 9.69
C GLY A 51 -13.20 22.40 8.51
N ASP A 52 -12.03 23.00 8.78
CA ASP A 52 -11.19 23.56 7.72
C ASP A 52 -10.67 22.43 6.81
N PRO A 53 -10.66 22.63 5.49
CA PRO A 53 -10.29 21.59 4.54
C PRO A 53 -8.80 21.21 4.70
N TYR A 54 -8.55 19.91 4.83
CA TYR A 54 -7.25 19.31 4.76
C TYR A 54 -6.61 19.53 3.40
N HIS A 55 -5.35 19.94 3.42
CA HIS A 55 -4.51 20.04 2.24
C HIS A 55 -4.02 18.66 1.76
N ILE A 56 -3.69 18.54 0.47
CA ILE A 56 -3.19 17.29 -0.15
C ILE A 56 -1.93 16.69 0.50
N ILE A 57 -1.19 17.51 1.25
CA ILE A 57 -0.02 17.06 2.02
C ILE A 57 -0.43 16.04 3.09
N PHE A 58 -1.60 16.20 3.72
CA PHE A 58 -2.05 15.29 4.78
C PHE A 58 -2.42 13.91 4.24
N GLY A 59 -3.10 13.85 3.08
CA GLY A 59 -3.40 12.58 2.41
C GLY A 59 -2.14 11.84 1.97
N ASN A 60 -1.18 12.55 1.36
CA ASN A 60 0.11 11.98 1.00
C ASN A 60 0.93 11.52 2.22
N LEU A 61 0.89 12.28 3.31
CA LEU A 61 1.54 11.90 4.55
C LEU A 61 0.91 10.63 5.13
N ALA A 62 -0.43 10.58 5.22
CA ALA A 62 -1.15 9.40 5.70
C ALA A 62 -0.86 8.17 4.84
N TYR A 63 -0.83 8.33 3.52
CA TYR A 63 -0.49 7.27 2.57
C TYR A 63 0.92 6.70 2.82
N ASN A 64 1.92 7.56 2.94
CA ASN A 64 3.30 7.15 3.21
C ASN A 64 3.46 6.53 4.61
N ILE A 65 2.79 7.07 5.63
CA ILE A 65 2.76 6.46 6.97
C ILE A 65 2.13 5.07 6.91
N GLY A 66 1.03 4.90 6.17
CA GLY A 66 0.39 3.60 5.97
C GLY A 66 1.36 2.57 5.40
N GLY A 67 2.13 2.94 4.38
CA GLY A 67 3.13 2.05 3.83
C GLY A 67 4.36 1.82 4.72
N ILE A 68 4.74 2.77 5.59
CA ILE A 68 5.72 2.52 6.67
C ILE A 68 5.17 1.51 7.68
N LEU A 69 3.91 1.64 8.08
CA LEU A 69 3.27 0.71 9.02
C LEU A 69 3.18 -0.70 8.44
N LEU A 70 2.84 -0.84 7.16
CA LEU A 70 2.89 -2.13 6.46
C LEU A 70 4.30 -2.74 6.53
N ALA A 71 5.34 -1.95 6.24
CA ALA A 71 6.72 -2.43 6.33
C ALA A 71 7.10 -2.88 7.75
N LEU A 72 6.67 -2.15 8.77
CA LEU A 72 6.87 -2.53 10.16
C LEU A 72 6.13 -3.82 10.52
N VAL A 73 4.89 -3.98 10.06
CA VAL A 73 4.11 -5.22 10.23
C VAL A 73 4.81 -6.40 9.57
N TRP A 74 5.32 -6.22 8.36
CA TRP A 74 6.11 -7.23 7.66
C TRP A 74 7.28 -7.71 8.51
N VAL A 75 8.14 -6.77 8.93
CA VAL A 75 9.38 -7.07 9.65
C VAL A 75 9.12 -7.61 11.05
N ALA A 76 8.10 -7.12 11.74
CA ALA A 76 7.79 -7.53 13.11
C ALA A 76 7.09 -8.89 13.18
N PHE A 77 6.23 -9.23 12.21
CA PHE A 77 5.32 -10.36 12.34
C PHE A 77 5.39 -11.36 11.19
N LEU A 78 5.53 -10.92 9.94
CA LEU A 78 5.24 -11.79 8.79
C LEU A 78 6.48 -12.41 8.16
N ARG A 79 7.63 -11.72 8.20
CA ARG A 79 8.87 -12.17 7.54
C ARG A 79 9.31 -13.59 7.93
N HIS A 80 9.04 -14.00 9.17
CA HIS A 80 9.44 -15.31 9.71
C HIS A 80 8.43 -16.42 9.43
N ARG A 81 7.23 -16.06 8.99
CA ARG A 81 6.11 -16.98 8.77
C ARG A 81 5.92 -17.31 7.29
N ILE A 82 6.42 -16.47 6.40
CA ILE A 82 6.28 -16.62 4.96
C ILE A 82 7.59 -17.21 4.41
N PRO A 83 7.59 -18.46 3.96
CA PRO A 83 8.79 -19.12 3.49
C PRO A 83 9.24 -18.59 2.11
N GLY A 84 10.53 -18.78 1.82
CA GLY A 84 11.10 -18.55 0.51
C GLY A 84 11.96 -17.29 0.41
N LYS A 85 12.54 -17.09 -0.78
CA LYS A 85 13.44 -15.97 -1.06
C LYS A 85 12.67 -14.64 -1.12
N TRP A 86 13.41 -13.54 -1.02
CA TRP A 86 12.87 -12.17 -1.03
C TRP A 86 11.84 -11.92 -2.14
N ILE A 87 12.02 -12.44 -3.36
CA ILE A 87 11.05 -12.29 -4.46
C ILE A 87 9.72 -12.96 -4.10
N THR A 88 9.78 -14.23 -3.69
CA THR A 88 8.60 -15.02 -3.32
C THR A 88 7.87 -14.38 -2.14
N GLN A 89 8.63 -13.95 -1.12
CA GLN A 89 8.09 -13.22 0.02
C GLN A 89 7.41 -11.91 -0.40
N GLY A 90 8.02 -11.14 -1.30
CA GLY A 90 7.48 -9.89 -1.82
C GLY A 90 6.18 -10.08 -2.61
N LEU A 91 6.13 -11.11 -3.47
CA LEU A 91 4.92 -11.46 -4.22
C LEU A 91 3.78 -11.90 -3.29
N ILE A 92 4.06 -12.79 -2.34
CA ILE A 92 3.07 -13.25 -1.36
C ILE A 92 2.58 -12.06 -0.54
N TYR A 93 3.48 -11.18 -0.10
CA TYR A 93 3.09 -10.04 0.72
C TYR A 93 2.25 -9.02 -0.06
N GLY A 94 2.62 -8.71 -1.30
CA GLY A 94 1.82 -7.85 -2.18
C GLY A 94 0.42 -8.43 -2.44
N LEU A 95 0.30 -9.75 -2.61
CA LEU A 95 -0.99 -10.42 -2.74
C LEU A 95 -1.83 -10.31 -1.47
N ILE A 96 -1.22 -10.54 -0.29
CA ILE A 96 -1.91 -10.39 1.01
C ILE A 96 -2.43 -8.96 1.17
N ILE A 97 -1.60 -7.95 0.88
CA ILE A 97 -2.01 -6.54 0.97
C ILE A 97 -3.16 -6.28 -0.01
N SER A 98 -3.13 -6.83 -1.22
CA SER A 98 -4.22 -6.67 -2.20
C SER A 98 -5.55 -7.24 -1.70
N VAL A 99 -5.53 -8.41 -1.08
CA VAL A 99 -6.73 -9.02 -0.49
C VAL A 99 -7.24 -8.16 0.67
N VAL A 100 -6.35 -7.73 1.58
CA VAL A 100 -6.72 -6.84 2.69
C VAL A 100 -7.27 -5.51 2.18
N ALA A 101 -6.67 -4.94 1.13
CA ALA A 101 -7.12 -3.70 0.53
C ALA A 101 -8.50 -3.85 -0.09
N GLY A 102 -8.75 -4.91 -0.85
CA GLY A 102 -10.05 -5.15 -1.49
C GLY A 102 -11.16 -5.50 -0.50
N VAL A 103 -10.86 -6.30 0.53
CA VAL A 103 -11.86 -6.78 1.49
C VAL A 103 -12.14 -5.79 2.60
N ILE A 104 -11.10 -5.14 3.11
CA ILE A 104 -11.17 -4.30 4.31
C ILE A 104 -11.04 -2.84 3.92
N ILE A 105 -9.92 -2.43 3.33
CA ILE A 105 -9.63 -0.99 3.16
C ILE A 105 -10.61 -0.32 2.20
N SER A 106 -10.94 -0.96 1.08
CA SER A 106 -11.84 -0.44 0.05
C SER A 106 -13.21 -0.04 0.63
N PRO A 107 -13.96 -0.91 1.33
CA PRO A 107 -15.24 -0.50 1.93
C PRO A 107 -15.08 0.56 3.03
N PHE A 108 -14.02 0.51 3.84
CA PHE A 108 -13.81 1.54 4.88
C PHE A 108 -13.52 2.92 4.29
N VAL A 109 -12.60 3.02 3.34
CA VAL A 109 -12.25 4.27 2.66
C VAL A 109 -13.45 4.79 1.87
N SER A 110 -14.17 3.90 1.19
CA SER A 110 -15.40 4.23 0.49
C SER A 110 -16.41 4.93 1.40
N LEU A 111 -16.72 4.33 2.55
CA LEU A 111 -17.67 4.89 3.51
C LEU A 111 -17.18 6.23 4.07
N ALA A 112 -15.87 6.35 4.34
CA ALA A 112 -15.27 7.60 4.80
C ALA A 112 -15.33 8.71 3.73
N ALA A 113 -15.22 8.35 2.46
CA ALA A 113 -15.33 9.27 1.32
C ALA A 113 -16.78 9.59 0.90
N GLY A 114 -17.78 8.97 1.51
CA GLY A 114 -19.18 9.15 1.13
C GLY A 114 -19.58 8.42 -0.17
N GLU A 115 -18.72 7.52 -0.66
CA GLU A 115 -18.97 6.71 -1.85
C GLU A 115 -19.25 5.24 -1.48
N ASN A 116 -19.68 4.44 -2.46
CA ASN A 116 -19.84 2.99 -2.29
C ASN A 116 -19.07 2.21 -3.35
N PHE A 117 -17.85 1.80 -3.03
CA PHE A 117 -16.97 0.95 -3.84
C PHE A 117 -17.31 -0.54 -3.67
N GLY A 118 -17.96 -0.92 -2.57
CA GLY A 118 -18.22 -2.33 -2.25
C GLY A 118 -16.95 -3.12 -1.92
N ILE A 119 -17.13 -4.40 -1.62
CA ILE A 119 -16.01 -5.33 -1.42
C ILE A 119 -15.34 -5.58 -2.78
N PHE A 120 -14.01 -5.54 -2.84
CA PHE A 120 -13.24 -5.68 -4.08
C PHE A 120 -13.71 -4.73 -5.20
N TYR A 121 -14.07 -3.49 -4.86
CA TYR A 121 -14.47 -2.48 -5.85
C TYR A 121 -15.68 -2.88 -6.72
N THR A 122 -16.50 -3.84 -6.26
CA THR A 122 -17.63 -4.42 -7.01
C THR A 122 -18.66 -3.40 -7.48
N ASN A 123 -18.78 -2.27 -6.79
CA ASN A 123 -19.73 -1.21 -7.11
C ASN A 123 -19.09 -0.05 -7.91
N THR A 124 -17.82 -0.18 -8.32
CA THR A 124 -17.15 0.80 -9.18
C THR A 124 -17.48 0.57 -10.66
N TRP A 125 -17.17 1.55 -11.51
CA TRP A 125 -17.43 1.49 -12.95
C TRP A 125 -16.64 0.39 -13.66
N PHE A 126 -15.42 0.11 -13.19
CA PHE A 126 -14.53 -0.89 -13.79
C PHE A 126 -13.90 -1.82 -12.73
N PRO A 127 -14.69 -2.67 -12.04
CA PRO A 127 -14.22 -3.44 -10.89
C PRO A 127 -12.99 -4.31 -11.20
N GLY A 128 -13.01 -5.00 -12.35
CA GLY A 128 -11.89 -5.85 -12.77
C GLY A 128 -10.58 -5.07 -12.97
N LEU A 129 -10.65 -3.88 -13.58
CA LEU A 129 -9.45 -3.04 -13.78
C LEU A 129 -8.99 -2.42 -12.46
N MET A 130 -9.90 -2.07 -11.55
CA MET A 130 -9.55 -1.59 -10.20
C MET A 130 -8.82 -2.67 -9.39
N ILE A 131 -9.32 -3.91 -9.42
CA ILE A 131 -8.68 -5.06 -8.75
C ILE A 131 -7.28 -5.29 -9.33
N LEU A 132 -7.15 -5.30 -10.66
CA LEU A 132 -5.85 -5.53 -11.31
C LEU A 132 -4.87 -4.39 -11.04
N ALA A 133 -5.32 -3.13 -11.09
CA ALA A 133 -4.49 -1.98 -10.77
C ALA A 133 -3.99 -2.05 -9.32
N GLY A 134 -4.91 -2.31 -8.38
CA GLY A 134 -4.58 -2.52 -6.97
C GLY A 134 -3.58 -3.66 -6.79
N LEU A 135 -3.78 -4.79 -7.47
CA LEU A 135 -2.84 -5.92 -7.42
C LEU A 135 -1.44 -5.52 -7.88
N PHE A 136 -1.29 -4.86 -9.03
CA PHE A 136 0.01 -4.43 -9.53
C PHE A 136 0.69 -3.44 -8.59
N MET A 137 -0.06 -2.48 -8.03
CA MET A 137 0.44 -1.55 -7.03
C MET A 137 1.01 -2.27 -5.81
N HIS A 138 0.26 -3.20 -5.21
CA HIS A 138 0.71 -3.89 -4.00
C HIS A 138 1.82 -4.91 -4.28
N LEU A 139 1.84 -5.55 -5.45
CA LEU A 139 2.96 -6.40 -5.87
C LEU A 139 4.24 -5.57 -5.99
N ALA A 140 4.17 -4.38 -6.59
CA ALA A 140 5.29 -3.45 -6.65
C ALA A 140 5.77 -3.07 -5.24
N TYR A 141 4.85 -2.72 -4.34
CA TYR A 141 5.16 -2.46 -2.94
C TYR A 141 5.90 -3.64 -2.28
N GLY A 142 5.34 -4.85 -2.36
CA GLY A 142 5.90 -6.04 -1.70
C GLY A 142 7.30 -6.42 -2.22
N LEU A 143 7.49 -6.37 -3.55
CA LEU A 143 8.78 -6.62 -4.18
C LEU A 143 9.81 -5.55 -3.83
N THR A 144 9.45 -4.27 -3.91
CA THR A 144 10.37 -3.17 -3.55
C THR A 144 10.72 -3.22 -2.07
N LEU A 145 9.75 -3.46 -1.18
CA LEU A 145 9.99 -3.55 0.26
C LEU A 145 11.00 -4.64 0.58
N THR A 146 10.76 -5.87 0.10
CA THR A 146 11.64 -7.00 0.38
C THR A 146 13.03 -6.83 -0.23
N LEU A 147 13.12 -6.24 -1.43
CA LEU A 147 14.41 -5.86 -2.03
C LEU A 147 15.15 -4.82 -1.18
N CYS A 148 14.48 -3.73 -0.79
CA CYS A 148 15.07 -2.67 0.02
C CYS A 148 15.57 -3.19 1.37
N LEU A 149 14.77 -4.02 2.05
CA LEU A 149 15.15 -4.65 3.31
C LEU A 149 16.38 -5.56 3.15
N ARG A 150 16.45 -6.30 2.04
CA ARG A 150 17.61 -7.16 1.71
C ARG A 150 18.87 -6.33 1.50
N VAL A 151 18.78 -5.28 0.69
CA VAL A 151 19.89 -4.35 0.43
C VAL A 151 20.32 -3.63 1.71
N ALA A 152 19.36 -3.27 2.57
CA ALA A 152 19.62 -2.67 3.87
C ALA A 152 20.20 -3.66 4.91
N GLY A 153 20.41 -4.93 4.56
CA GLY A 153 20.96 -5.94 5.45
C GLY A 153 20.04 -6.26 6.63
N VAL A 154 18.72 -6.21 6.44
CA VAL A 154 17.75 -6.74 7.41
C VAL A 154 17.74 -8.27 7.28
N PRO A 155 18.08 -9.03 8.34
CA PRO A 155 18.25 -10.49 8.25
C PRO A 155 17.00 -11.25 7.79
N GLU A 156 17.22 -12.45 7.23
CA GLU A 156 16.23 -13.53 7.00
C GLU A 156 15.31 -13.40 5.77
N LEU A 157 15.76 -12.76 4.69
CA LEU A 157 15.04 -12.73 3.40
C LEU A 157 15.58 -13.74 2.36
N ASP A 158 16.58 -14.55 2.73
CA ASP A 158 17.30 -15.47 1.84
C ASP A 158 17.27 -16.94 2.34
N LYS A 159 16.43 -17.26 3.33
CA LYS A 159 16.20 -18.63 3.82
C LYS A 159 14.95 -19.23 3.18
#